data_AF-A0AAE9FEP9-F1
#
_entry.id   AF-A0AAE9FEP9-F1
#
_cell.length_a   1.000
_cell.length_b   1.000
_cell.length_c   1.000
_cell.angle_alpha   90.00
_cell.angle_beta   90.00
_cell.angle_gamma   90.00
#
_symmetry.space_group_name_H-M   'P 1'
#
loop_
_entity.id
_entity.type
_entity.pdbx_description
1 polymer ?
#
loop_
_entity_poly.entity_id
_entity_poly.type
_entity_poly.pdbx_seq_one_letter_code
_entity_poly.pdbx_strand_id
1 'polypeptide(L)'
;MNSKCVLAVLVLISLPLGTPAMSLKRHYRRPVCEPSQSCSYSYQQFTFELCDCPQAESCPMGNGVQLKGITYQFCGSRELPVCAPHEIAAEINNLQTSIYCVCPFEKIYVKQKELPINKVNVKYVCQEKEMCEAGQICGAGNHIVGIKSFCQCVDNLKCQISMPNVFNPLVIQNATCQSV
;
A
#
# COMPACT_ATOMS: atom_id res chain seq x y z
N MET A 1 48.13 27.73 -50.89
CA MET A 1 47.55 26.98 -49.75
C MET A 1 46.86 28.00 -48.85
N ASN A 2 45.53 28.05 -48.87
CA ASN A 2 44.74 29.21 -48.42
C ASN A 2 44.69 29.31 -46.88
N SER A 3 45.38 30.33 -46.34
CA SER A 3 45.46 30.68 -44.91
C SER A 3 44.09 30.85 -44.21
N LYS A 4 43.03 31.11 -44.97
CA LYS A 4 41.66 31.28 -44.45
C LYS A 4 41.03 29.99 -43.89
N CYS A 5 41.50 28.80 -44.30
CA CYS A 5 40.96 27.54 -43.78
C CYS A 5 41.52 27.17 -42.39
N VAL A 6 42.72 27.64 -42.04
CA VAL A 6 43.37 27.28 -40.77
C VAL A 6 42.70 27.99 -39.59
N LEU A 7 42.27 29.24 -39.78
CA LEU A 7 41.58 30.01 -38.74
C LEU A 7 40.18 29.44 -38.41
N ALA A 8 39.45 28.96 -39.42
CA ALA A 8 38.12 28.39 -39.23
C ALA A 8 38.14 27.08 -38.43
N VAL A 9 39.19 26.28 -38.58
CA VAL A 9 39.38 25.04 -37.81
C VAL A 9 39.76 25.34 -36.36
N LEU A 10 40.54 26.39 -36.08
CA LEU A 10 40.93 26.77 -34.72
C LEU A 10 39.77 27.36 -33.89
N VAL A 11 38.83 28.06 -34.51
CA VAL A 11 37.64 28.58 -33.82
C VAL A 11 36.65 27.46 -33.45
N LEU A 12 36.60 26.38 -34.23
CA LEU A 12 35.74 25.22 -33.90
C LEU A 12 36.31 24.33 -32.78
N ILE A 13 37.61 24.38 -32.52
CA ILE A 13 38.27 23.60 -31.45
C ILE A 13 38.20 24.33 -30.08
N SER A 14 37.82 25.61 -30.06
CA SER A 14 37.84 26.45 -28.86
C SER A 14 36.47 26.74 -28.23
N LEU A 15 35.39 26.09 -28.68
CA LEU A 15 34.16 26.03 -27.89
C LEU A 15 34.24 24.84 -26.94
N PRO A 16 34.60 25.02 -25.65
CA PRO A 16 34.27 23.99 -24.69
C PRO A 16 32.74 23.89 -24.69
N LEU A 17 32.21 22.70 -25.00
CA LEU A 17 30.87 22.29 -24.61
C LEU A 17 30.83 22.20 -23.07
N GLY A 18 30.98 23.34 -22.41
CA GLY A 18 30.71 23.52 -21.00
C GLY A 18 29.26 23.91 -20.87
N THR A 19 28.34 23.00 -21.18
CA THR A 19 27.03 23.10 -20.53
C THR A 19 27.32 22.91 -19.04
N PRO A 20 27.04 23.89 -18.16
CA PRO A 20 27.02 23.56 -16.75
C PRO A 20 25.93 22.49 -16.61
N ALA A 21 26.35 21.26 -16.33
CA ALA A 21 25.43 20.25 -15.86
C ALA A 21 24.90 20.80 -14.53
N MET A 22 23.74 21.46 -14.58
CA MET A 22 22.99 21.85 -13.40
C MET A 22 22.49 20.57 -12.76
N SER A 23 23.38 19.89 -12.03
CA SER A 23 23.00 18.78 -11.17
C SER A 23 22.32 19.39 -9.96
N LEU A 24 20.99 19.41 -9.98
CA LEU A 24 20.19 19.64 -8.80
C LEU A 24 20.37 18.41 -7.88
N LYS A 25 21.50 18.33 -7.16
CA LYS A 25 21.71 17.35 -6.08
C LYS A 25 20.90 17.75 -4.86
N ARG A 26 19.58 17.90 -5.01
CA ARG A 26 18.71 17.82 -3.84
C ARG A 26 18.64 16.33 -3.52
N HIS A 27 19.52 15.87 -2.63
CA HIS A 27 19.36 14.54 -2.04
C HIS A 27 17.94 14.48 -1.48
N TYR A 28 17.08 13.72 -2.15
CA TYR A 28 15.72 13.51 -1.67
C TYR A 28 15.84 12.87 -0.29
N ARG A 29 15.46 13.64 0.74
CA ARG A 29 15.30 13.17 2.11
C ARG A 29 13.84 12.82 2.26
N ARG A 30 13.57 11.66 2.86
CA ARG A 30 12.21 11.30 3.24
C ARG A 30 11.67 12.32 4.25
N PRO A 31 10.35 12.53 4.31
CA PRO A 31 9.76 13.36 5.35
C PRO A 31 10.03 12.74 6.74
N VAL A 32 9.91 13.54 7.79
CA VAL A 32 9.95 13.04 9.18
C VAL A 32 8.56 12.52 9.56
N CYS A 33 8.49 11.38 10.25
CA CYS A 33 7.22 10.79 10.64
C CYS A 33 6.49 11.59 11.74
N GLU A 34 5.18 11.79 11.59
CA GLU A 34 4.32 12.14 12.71
C GLU A 34 4.13 10.93 13.65
N PRO A 35 3.78 11.14 14.93
CA PRO A 35 3.66 10.04 15.90
C PRO A 35 2.67 8.94 15.50
N SER A 36 1.61 9.29 14.76
CA SER A 36 0.56 8.38 14.31
C SER A 36 0.91 7.61 13.04
N GLN A 37 1.97 7.99 12.33
CA GLN A 37 2.32 7.51 10.99
C GLN A 37 3.32 6.35 11.05
N SER A 38 3.13 5.35 10.19
CA SER A 38 4.08 4.27 10.02
C SER A 38 5.37 4.76 9.34
N CYS A 39 6.53 4.43 9.89
CA CYS A 39 7.82 4.70 9.27
C CYS A 39 8.19 3.71 8.17
N SER A 40 7.62 2.50 8.20
CA SER A 40 7.73 1.53 7.12
C SER A 40 6.55 0.56 7.10
N TYR A 41 6.42 -0.20 6.02
CA TYR A 41 5.57 -1.38 5.99
C TYR A 41 6.25 -2.54 5.26
N SER A 42 5.92 -3.76 5.67
CA SER A 42 6.39 -5.00 5.05
C SER A 42 5.23 -5.72 4.39
N TYR A 43 5.40 -6.03 3.10
CA TYR A 43 4.48 -6.84 2.32
C TYR A 43 5.27 -7.92 1.59
N GLN A 44 4.94 -9.18 1.85
CA GLN A 44 5.70 -10.35 1.40
C GLN A 44 7.17 -10.27 1.87
N GLN A 45 8.13 -10.29 0.95
CA GLN A 45 9.58 -10.22 1.25
C GLN A 45 10.16 -8.80 1.13
N PHE A 46 9.31 -7.79 0.88
CA PHE A 46 9.76 -6.41 0.67
C PHE A 46 9.36 -5.51 1.85
N THR A 47 10.28 -4.64 2.23
CA THR A 47 10.05 -3.59 3.23
C THR A 47 10.25 -2.23 2.58
N PHE A 48 9.26 -1.35 2.75
CA PHE A 48 9.24 -0.02 2.17
C PHE A 48 9.34 1.01 3.29
N GLU A 49 10.42 1.79 3.30
CA GLU A 49 10.60 2.88 4.25
C GLU A 49 9.98 4.17 3.71
N LEU A 50 9.14 4.80 4.53
CA LEU A 50 8.26 5.90 4.14
C LEU A 50 8.75 7.26 4.65
N CYS A 51 9.16 7.31 5.92
CA CYS A 51 9.58 8.52 6.61
C CYS A 51 10.70 8.20 7.60
N ASP A 52 11.51 9.21 7.92
CA ASP A 52 12.60 9.09 8.87
C ASP A 52 12.08 9.34 10.29
N CYS A 53 12.52 8.53 11.25
CA CYS A 53 12.12 8.68 12.64
C CYS A 53 12.91 9.81 13.31
N PRO A 54 12.26 10.69 14.10
CA PRO A 54 12.93 11.87 14.66
C PRO A 54 14.03 11.54 15.68
N GLN A 55 13.98 10.37 16.31
CA GLN A 55 14.93 9.94 17.36
C GLN A 55 15.74 8.69 17.01
N ALA A 56 15.63 8.18 15.78
CA ALA A 56 16.31 6.96 15.37
C ALA A 56 16.90 7.13 13.97
N GLU A 57 18.08 6.55 13.74
CA GLU A 57 18.73 6.58 12.42
C GLU A 57 17.97 5.74 11.38
N SER A 58 17.18 4.75 11.84
CA SER A 58 16.36 3.88 11.00
C SER A 58 15.00 3.60 11.66
N CYS A 59 14.03 3.17 10.85
CA CYS A 59 12.71 2.77 11.33
C CYS A 59 12.84 1.50 12.18
N PRO A 60 12.45 1.51 13.47
CA PRO A 60 12.59 0.35 14.34
C PRO A 60 11.59 -0.75 13.97
N MET A 61 12.05 -2.01 13.96
CA MET A 61 11.23 -3.17 13.59
C MET A 61 10.44 -3.80 14.75
N GLY A 62 10.66 -3.32 15.99
CA GLY A 62 10.04 -3.87 17.20
C GLY A 62 8.63 -3.33 17.50
N ASN A 63 8.18 -2.30 16.77
CA ASN A 63 6.93 -1.58 17.04
C ASN A 63 5.91 -1.82 15.91
N GLY A 64 5.73 -3.10 15.55
CA GLY A 64 4.92 -3.51 14.43
C GLY A 64 3.44 -3.68 14.78
N VAL A 65 2.57 -3.18 13.91
CA VAL A 65 1.12 -3.40 13.96
C VAL A 65 0.67 -4.06 12.67
N GLN A 66 -0.08 -5.15 12.77
CA GLN A 66 -0.58 -5.85 11.60
C GLN A 66 -1.97 -5.35 11.21
N LEU A 67 -2.11 -4.91 9.96
CA LEU A 67 -3.37 -4.49 9.37
C LEU A 67 -3.57 -5.24 8.04
N LYS A 68 -4.60 -6.08 7.97
CA LYS A 68 -4.93 -6.91 6.79
C LYS A 68 -3.73 -7.73 6.25
N GLY A 69 -2.91 -8.27 7.15
CA GLY A 69 -1.72 -9.07 6.78
C GLY A 69 -0.49 -8.25 6.35
N ILE A 70 -0.58 -6.92 6.35
CA ILE A 70 0.57 -6.02 6.16
C ILE A 70 1.05 -5.61 7.54
N THR A 71 2.36 -5.68 7.78
CA THR A 71 2.95 -5.22 9.04
C THR A 71 3.46 -3.80 8.86
N TYR A 72 2.91 -2.86 9.64
CA TYR A 72 3.30 -1.45 9.65
C TYR A 72 4.16 -1.18 10.88
N GLN A 73 5.31 -0.55 10.68
CA GLN A 73 6.26 -0.25 11.75
C GLN A 73 6.16 1.22 12.15
N PHE A 74 6.28 1.51 13.44
CA PHE A 74 6.19 2.87 13.99
C PHE A 74 7.46 3.26 14.74
N CYS A 75 7.77 4.56 14.77
CA CYS A 75 8.99 5.06 15.41
C CYS A 75 9.06 4.82 16.93
N GLY A 76 7.92 4.59 17.59
CA GLY A 76 7.85 4.27 19.01
C GLY A 76 6.81 3.18 19.28
N SER A 77 6.91 2.55 20.45
CA SER A 77 5.91 1.60 20.93
C SER A 77 4.57 2.31 21.09
N ARG A 78 3.49 1.69 20.63
CA ARG A 78 2.14 2.24 20.73
C ARG A 78 1.22 1.19 21.32
N GLU A 79 0.55 1.54 22.40
CA GLU A 79 -0.63 0.82 22.85
C GLU A 79 -1.82 1.37 22.06
N LEU A 80 -2.28 0.60 21.08
CA LEU A 80 -3.45 0.99 20.29
C LEU A 80 -4.71 0.50 21.01
N PRO A 81 -5.67 1.39 21.31
CA PRO A 81 -6.93 0.99 21.91
C PRO A 81 -7.76 0.17 20.94
N VAL A 82 -8.80 -0.50 21.45
CA VAL A 82 -9.83 -1.13 20.63
C VAL A 82 -10.77 -0.04 20.10
N CYS A 83 -11.10 -0.09 18.80
CA CYS A 83 -11.94 0.93 18.17
C CYS A 83 -13.37 0.94 18.73
N ALA A 84 -13.89 2.15 18.95
CA ALA A 84 -15.31 2.37 19.19
C ALA A 84 -16.14 2.08 17.92
N PRO A 85 -17.46 1.81 18.05
CA PRO A 85 -18.33 1.62 16.89
C PRO A 85 -18.27 2.82 15.93
N HIS A 86 -18.03 2.55 14.63
CA HIS A 86 -17.92 3.54 13.56
C HIS A 86 -16.72 4.50 13.65
N GLU A 87 -15.80 4.30 14.59
CA GLU A 87 -14.55 5.04 14.65
C GLU A 87 -13.64 4.69 13.46
N ILE A 88 -12.86 5.67 13.00
CA ILE A 88 -11.84 5.45 11.97
C ILE A 88 -10.68 4.71 12.61
N ALA A 89 -10.49 3.45 12.21
CA ALA A 89 -9.44 2.58 12.71
C ALA A 89 -8.07 2.91 12.11
N ALA A 90 -8.07 3.16 10.80
CA ALA A 90 -6.86 3.50 10.05
C ALA A 90 -7.18 4.40 8.87
N GLU A 91 -6.19 5.18 8.47
CA GLU A 91 -6.23 6.05 7.31
C GLU A 91 -4.97 5.85 6.48
N ILE A 92 -5.14 5.67 5.18
CA ILE A 92 -4.06 5.60 4.21
C ILE A 92 -4.16 6.84 3.35
N ASN A 93 -3.18 7.72 3.51
CA ASN A 93 -3.02 8.91 2.69
C ASN A 93 -1.81 8.70 1.78
N ASN A 94 -2.07 8.46 0.49
CA ASN A 94 -1.04 8.12 -0.49
C ASN A 94 -0.28 6.83 -0.11
N LEU A 95 0.96 6.94 0.37
CA LEU A 95 1.76 5.80 0.87
C LEU A 95 1.80 5.75 2.40
N GLN A 96 1.36 6.81 3.06
CA GLN A 96 1.48 6.96 4.50
C GLN A 96 0.27 6.37 5.18
N THR A 97 0.51 5.48 6.15
CA THR A 97 -0.54 4.81 6.90
C THR A 97 -0.52 5.29 8.34
N SER A 98 -1.67 5.80 8.78
CA SER A 98 -1.94 6.13 10.17
C SER A 98 -2.87 5.07 10.74
N ILE A 99 -2.50 4.49 11.88
CA ILE A 99 -3.33 3.54 12.63
C ILE A 99 -3.67 4.19 13.97
N TYR A 100 -4.96 4.28 14.28
CA TYR A 100 -5.48 4.97 15.46
C TYR A 100 -5.96 3.98 16.53
N CYS A 101 -6.59 2.90 16.12
CA CYS A 101 -7.11 1.84 16.98
C CYS A 101 -7.15 0.50 16.24
N VAL A 102 -7.36 -0.59 16.97
CA VAL A 102 -7.44 -1.96 16.44
C VAL A 102 -8.88 -2.43 16.44
N CYS A 103 -9.34 -3.05 15.35
CA CYS A 103 -10.66 -3.67 15.34
C CYS A 103 -10.73 -4.85 16.31
N PRO A 104 -11.86 -5.03 17.02
CA PRO A 104 -12.14 -6.26 17.77
C PRO A 104 -11.96 -7.50 16.89
N PHE A 105 -11.64 -8.64 17.50
CA PHE A 105 -11.38 -9.90 16.79
C PHE A 105 -12.56 -10.36 15.93
N GLU A 106 -13.79 -9.99 16.31
CA GLU A 106 -15.03 -10.35 15.63
C GLU A 106 -15.36 -9.40 14.45
N LYS A 107 -14.58 -8.34 14.27
CA LYS A 107 -14.83 -7.30 13.25
C LYS A 107 -13.70 -7.23 12.22
N ILE A 108 -14.03 -6.69 11.05
CA ILE A 108 -13.08 -6.48 9.97
C ILE A 108 -12.91 -5.00 9.63
N TYR A 109 -11.73 -4.68 9.12
CA TYR A 109 -11.43 -3.38 8.53
C TYR A 109 -12.14 -3.24 7.17
N VAL A 110 -13.14 -2.38 7.11
CA VAL A 110 -13.90 -2.05 5.89
C VAL A 110 -13.55 -0.64 5.43
N LYS A 111 -13.26 -0.49 4.13
CA LYS A 111 -13.02 0.82 3.52
C LYS A 111 -14.31 1.64 3.56
N GLN A 112 -14.26 2.82 4.18
CA GLN A 112 -15.37 3.76 4.17
C GLN A 112 -15.57 4.28 2.74
N LYS A 113 -16.80 4.15 2.21
CA LYS A 113 -17.17 4.67 0.88
C LYS A 113 -17.38 6.19 0.99
N GLU A 114 -16.31 6.97 0.85
CA GLU A 114 -16.44 8.43 0.69
C GLU A 114 -16.71 8.80 -0.79
N LEU A 115 -17.48 9.87 -1.01
CA LEU A 115 -17.77 10.46 -2.31
C LEU A 115 -16.47 10.91 -3.00
N PRO A 116 -16.39 10.90 -4.35
CA PRO A 116 -15.13 10.95 -5.09
C PRO A 116 -14.59 12.38 -5.16
N ILE A 117 -14.07 12.91 -4.06
CA ILE A 117 -13.39 14.21 -4.06
C ILE A 117 -11.87 14.02 -4.06
N ASN A 118 -11.34 12.94 -3.45
CA ASN A 118 -9.93 12.59 -3.54
C ASN A 118 -9.70 11.08 -3.37
N LYS A 119 -9.34 10.38 -4.46
CA LYS A 119 -9.02 8.92 -4.43
C LYS A 119 -7.79 8.56 -3.60
N VAL A 120 -7.05 9.55 -3.10
CA VAL A 120 -5.75 9.44 -2.44
C VAL A 120 -5.87 9.11 -0.95
N ASN A 121 -7.02 9.45 -0.34
CA ASN A 121 -7.28 9.16 1.07
C ASN A 121 -8.25 8.00 1.21
N VAL A 122 -7.84 6.97 1.96
CA VAL A 122 -8.61 5.77 2.20
C VAL A 122 -8.74 5.56 3.70
N LYS A 123 -9.96 5.73 4.21
CA LYS A 123 -10.27 5.47 5.62
C LYS A 123 -10.85 4.08 5.80
N TYR A 124 -10.50 3.45 6.90
CA TYR A 124 -11.00 2.16 7.33
C TYR A 124 -11.73 2.30 8.66
N VAL A 125 -12.88 1.65 8.76
CA VAL A 125 -13.68 1.55 9.98
C VAL A 125 -13.89 0.07 10.32
N CYS A 126 -14.19 -0.22 11.57
CA CYS A 126 -14.50 -1.58 12.02
C CYS A 126 -15.98 -1.88 11.78
N GLN A 127 -16.28 -2.92 11.02
CA GLN A 127 -17.63 -3.42 10.79
C GLN A 127 -17.69 -4.92 11.06
N GLU A 128 -18.89 -5.39 11.35
CA GLU A 128 -19.15 -6.82 11.41
C GLU A 128 -18.83 -7.43 10.04
N LYS A 129 -18.24 -8.62 10.07
CA LYS A 129 -18.00 -9.36 8.85
C LYS A 129 -19.33 -9.94 8.42
N GLU A 130 -19.87 -9.46 7.30
CA GLU A 130 -21.08 -10.04 6.72
C GLU A 130 -20.87 -11.55 6.56
N MET A 131 -21.87 -12.33 6.97
CA MET A 131 -21.85 -13.78 6.84
C MET A 131 -22.61 -14.18 5.58
N CYS A 132 -22.03 -15.09 4.81
CA CYS A 132 -22.64 -15.65 3.62
C CYS A 132 -23.03 -17.10 3.82
N GLU A 133 -24.21 -17.43 3.31
CA GLU A 133 -24.75 -18.79 3.27
C GLU A 133 -24.14 -19.61 2.13
N ALA A 134 -24.41 -20.91 2.14
CA ALA A 134 -23.98 -21.82 1.08
C ALA A 134 -24.46 -21.34 -0.31
N GLY A 135 -23.57 -21.37 -1.29
CA GLY A 135 -23.86 -20.96 -2.66
C GLY A 135 -23.93 -19.44 -2.90
N GLN A 136 -23.92 -18.62 -1.85
CA GLN A 136 -23.88 -17.16 -2.02
C GLN A 136 -22.50 -16.70 -2.50
N ILE A 137 -22.49 -15.59 -3.25
CA ILE A 137 -21.25 -14.96 -3.73
C ILE A 137 -20.49 -14.41 -2.54
N CYS A 138 -19.33 -14.99 -2.27
CA CYS A 138 -18.50 -14.65 -1.14
C CYS A 138 -17.29 -13.79 -1.47
N GLY A 139 -17.00 -13.59 -2.76
CA GLY A 139 -15.87 -12.81 -3.21
C GLY A 139 -15.75 -12.79 -4.72
N ALA A 140 -14.69 -12.17 -5.21
CA ALA A 140 -14.28 -12.27 -6.60
C ALA A 140 -12.75 -12.32 -6.69
N GLY A 141 -12.23 -13.08 -7.65
CA GLY A 141 -10.79 -13.21 -7.85
C GLY A 141 -10.45 -14.26 -8.90
N ASN A 142 -9.17 -14.63 -8.92
CA ASN A 142 -8.68 -15.75 -9.71
C ASN A 142 -7.64 -16.53 -8.89
N HIS A 143 -7.19 -17.68 -9.40
CA HIS A 143 -6.24 -18.53 -8.67
C HIS A 143 -4.83 -17.91 -8.50
N ILE A 144 -4.51 -16.84 -9.24
CA ILE A 144 -3.19 -16.18 -9.18
C ILE A 144 -3.19 -15.05 -8.16
N VAL A 145 -4.18 -14.16 -8.24
CA VAL A 145 -4.30 -12.96 -7.39
C VAL A 145 -4.95 -13.30 -6.04
N GLY A 146 -5.61 -14.47 -5.95
CA GLY A 146 -6.43 -14.85 -4.80
C GLY A 146 -7.83 -14.24 -4.86
N ILE A 147 -8.68 -14.65 -3.92
CA ILE A 147 -10.07 -14.20 -3.82
C ILE A 147 -10.14 -13.00 -2.88
N LYS A 148 -10.64 -11.87 -3.38
CA LYS A 148 -11.05 -10.75 -2.54
C LYS A 148 -12.42 -11.08 -1.95
N SER A 149 -12.46 -11.45 -0.67
CA SER A 149 -13.69 -11.77 0.04
C SER A 149 -14.58 -10.54 0.24
N PHE A 150 -15.88 -10.69 0.00
CA PHE A 150 -16.93 -9.73 0.34
C PHE A 150 -17.54 -10.01 1.72
N CYS A 151 -17.63 -11.29 2.08
CA CYS A 151 -18.21 -11.79 3.33
C CYS A 151 -17.43 -13.02 3.82
N GLN A 152 -17.73 -13.50 5.02
CA GLN A 152 -17.26 -14.77 5.57
C GLN A 152 -18.30 -15.87 5.31
N CYS A 153 -17.87 -17.00 4.76
CA CYS A 153 -18.75 -18.16 4.69
C CYS A 153 -19.02 -18.72 6.09
N VAL A 154 -20.25 -19.22 6.31
CA VAL A 154 -20.60 -19.98 7.52
C VAL A 154 -19.70 -21.20 7.72
N ASP A 155 -19.66 -21.70 8.95
CA ASP A 155 -18.76 -22.78 9.37
C ASP A 155 -18.79 -23.98 8.42
N ASN A 156 -17.60 -24.56 8.16
CA ASN A 156 -17.33 -25.67 7.23
C ASN A 156 -17.43 -25.34 5.72
N LEU A 157 -17.70 -24.10 5.35
CA LEU A 157 -17.65 -23.66 3.96
C LEU A 157 -16.40 -22.81 3.68
N LYS A 158 -15.88 -22.92 2.47
CA LYS A 158 -14.78 -22.06 1.97
C LYS A 158 -15.24 -21.25 0.78
N CYS A 159 -14.75 -20.01 0.71
CA CYS A 159 -14.97 -19.15 -0.43
C CYS A 159 -14.10 -19.62 -1.59
N GLN A 160 -14.72 -20.17 -2.65
CA GLN A 160 -14.02 -20.79 -3.77
C GLN A 160 -14.56 -20.25 -5.10
N ILE A 161 -13.70 -20.18 -6.12
CA ILE A 161 -14.08 -19.68 -7.43
C ILE A 161 -15.17 -20.58 -8.02
N SER A 162 -16.30 -19.97 -8.35
CA SER A 162 -17.44 -20.63 -8.99
C SER A 162 -17.09 -20.78 -10.47
N MET A 163 -16.77 -22.00 -10.88
CA MET A 163 -16.28 -22.32 -12.23
C MET A 163 -17.14 -21.71 -13.35
N PRO A 164 -16.52 -21.45 -14.50
CA PRO A 164 -16.67 -22.40 -15.61
C PRO A 164 -15.36 -23.19 -15.81
N ASN A 165 -15.47 -24.40 -16.35
CA ASN A 165 -14.41 -25.43 -16.55
C ASN A 165 -13.19 -25.02 -17.40
N VAL A 166 -12.89 -23.72 -17.52
CA VAL A 166 -11.77 -23.19 -18.30
C VAL A 166 -10.99 -22.20 -17.44
N PHE A 167 -9.79 -22.61 -17.02
CA PHE A 167 -8.85 -21.74 -16.33
C PHE A 167 -8.44 -20.59 -17.27
N ASN A 168 -8.86 -19.37 -16.95
CA ASN A 168 -8.36 -18.16 -17.59
C ASN A 168 -7.70 -17.25 -16.55
N PRO A 169 -6.36 -17.16 -16.53
CA PRO A 169 -5.64 -16.39 -15.51
C PRO A 169 -5.88 -14.87 -15.59
N LEU A 170 -6.42 -14.38 -16.70
CA LEU A 170 -6.69 -12.96 -16.93
C LEU A 170 -8.12 -12.55 -16.52
N VAL A 171 -8.98 -13.50 -16.17
CA VAL A 171 -10.40 -13.21 -15.86
C VAL A 171 -10.63 -13.30 -14.36
N ILE A 172 -11.19 -12.23 -13.80
CA ILE A 172 -11.73 -12.22 -12.43
C ILE A 172 -13.09 -12.92 -12.45
N GLN A 173 -13.23 -13.93 -11.60
CA GLN A 173 -14.43 -14.75 -11.49
C GLN A 173 -15.08 -14.58 -10.11
N ASN A 174 -16.39 -14.80 -10.03
CA ASN A 174 -17.10 -14.81 -8.76
C ASN A 174 -16.74 -16.05 -7.95
N ALA A 175 -16.52 -15.87 -6.67
CA ALA A 175 -16.36 -16.95 -5.71
C ALA A 175 -17.65 -17.15 -4.91
N THR A 176 -17.99 -18.39 -4.60
CA THR A 176 -19.16 -18.77 -3.79
C THR A 176 -18.75 -19.61 -2.59
N CYS A 177 -19.56 -19.58 -1.54
CA CYS A 177 -19.36 -20.43 -0.37
C CYS A 177 -19.69 -21.88 -0.69
N GLN A 178 -18.67 -22.74 -0.72
CA GLN A 178 -18.79 -24.16 -1.09
C GLN A 178 -18.24 -25.05 0.02
N SER A 179 -18.81 -26.25 0.16
CA SER A 179 -18.28 -27.29 1.04
C SER A 179 -16.92 -27.76 0.51
N VAL A 180 -15.99 -28.00 1.42
CA VAL A 180 -14.64 -28.52 1.11
C VAL A 180 -14.69 -30.01 0.82
#